data_AF-A0A358DHS1-F1
#
_entry.id   AF-A0A358DHS1-F1
#
_cell.length_a   1.000
_cell.length_b   1.000
_cell.length_c   1.000
_cell.angle_alpha   90.00
_cell.angle_beta   90.00
_cell.angle_gamma   90.00
#
_symmetry.space_group_name_H-M   'P 1'
#
loop_
_entity.id
_entity.type
_entity.pdbx_description
1 polymer ?
#
loop_
_entity_poly.entity_id
_entity_poly.type
_entity_poly.pdbx_seq_one_letter_code
_entity_poly.pdbx_strand_id
1 'polypeptide(L)'
;MAKLEFDQLLEAGAHFGHLKRKWNPAMSPYIFMERNGIHIIDLYKTIAKTEEAAAALKQIAKAGKKILFVATKKQAKPVIEEKAQSINMPYVIERWPGGMLTNFPTIRKAVKKMSNIDKMIKDGTFDTLSKREKLQITRQRAKLEKMLGSIQDLTRLPSALFVVDVMKEQIAVKEANKLGIPVFGIVDTNSDPNDIDFVIPANDDAAKAVDMILGYLCEAIKEGLDERKIEKADANAAEDQEEEGAVPRRERKSKVAKRERVKKEDKDAINASVVSKYAKDADVEE
;
A
#
# COMPACT_ATOMS: atom_id res chain seq x y z
N MET A 1 9.97 10.57 -17.15
CA MET A 1 8.59 11.07 -16.95
C MET A 1 8.21 12.15 -17.95
N ALA A 2 7.09 11.98 -18.64
CA ALA A 2 6.41 13.09 -19.32
C ALA A 2 5.91 14.08 -18.27
N LYS A 3 6.05 15.39 -18.50
CA LYS A 3 5.61 16.42 -17.56
C LYS A 3 4.10 16.63 -17.69
N LEU A 4 3.42 16.85 -16.56
CA LEU A 4 2.01 17.29 -16.58
C LEU A 4 1.96 18.76 -17.02
N GLU A 5 1.35 19.01 -18.16
CA GLU A 5 1.18 20.36 -18.70
C GLU A 5 -0.15 20.98 -18.26
N PHE A 6 -0.15 22.29 -18.03
CA PHE A 6 -1.33 23.05 -17.60
C PHE A 6 -2.49 22.89 -18.58
N ASP A 7 -2.21 23.03 -19.89
CA ASP A 7 -3.23 22.97 -20.94
C ASP A 7 -3.91 21.59 -21.00
N GLN A 8 -3.16 20.52 -20.78
CA GLN A 8 -3.70 19.16 -20.74
C GLN A 8 -4.67 18.96 -19.57
N LEU A 9 -4.32 19.46 -18.38
CA LEU A 9 -5.20 19.43 -17.20
C LEU A 9 -6.45 20.32 -17.38
N LEU A 10 -6.29 21.45 -18.07
CA LEU A 10 -7.37 22.35 -18.41
C LEU A 10 -8.37 21.66 -19.35
N GLU A 11 -7.89 21.07 -20.45
CA GLU A 11 -8.69 20.31 -21.42
C GLU A 11 -9.35 19.06 -20.81
N ALA A 12 -8.67 18.40 -19.87
CA ALA A 12 -9.22 17.26 -19.15
C ALA A 12 -10.32 17.64 -18.14
N GLY A 13 -10.50 18.93 -17.86
CA GLY A 13 -11.51 19.44 -16.92
C GLY A 13 -11.14 19.30 -15.46
N ALA A 14 -9.84 19.19 -15.13
CA ALA A 14 -9.34 19.02 -13.76
C ALA A 14 -9.58 20.26 -12.87
N HIS A 15 -9.77 21.42 -13.49
CA HIS A 15 -9.94 22.72 -12.83
C HIS A 15 -11.35 22.96 -12.29
N PHE A 16 -12.35 22.20 -12.73
CA PHE A 16 -13.72 22.36 -12.24
C PHE A 16 -13.88 21.74 -10.86
N GLY A 17 -14.26 22.55 -9.87
CA GLY A 17 -14.71 22.04 -8.58
C GLY A 17 -16.23 21.95 -8.48
N HIS A 18 -16.73 21.93 -7.26
CA HIS A 18 -18.15 21.89 -6.93
C HIS A 18 -18.76 23.29 -6.77
N LEU A 19 -20.09 23.30 -6.59
CA LEU A 19 -20.86 24.50 -6.28
C LEU A 19 -20.44 25.12 -4.94
N LYS A 20 -20.46 26.46 -4.84
CA LYS A 20 -20.12 27.23 -3.63
C LYS A 20 -20.76 26.72 -2.34
N ARG A 21 -22.04 26.31 -2.40
CA ARG A 21 -22.78 25.81 -1.24
C ARG A 21 -22.30 24.46 -0.69
N LYS A 22 -21.52 23.71 -1.47
CA LYS A 22 -20.97 22.39 -1.10
C LYS A 22 -19.50 22.44 -0.70
N TRP A 23 -18.90 23.63 -0.74
CA TRP A 23 -17.47 23.82 -0.53
C TRP A 23 -17.07 23.62 0.94
N ASN A 24 -15.91 23.00 1.15
CA ASN A 24 -15.25 22.92 2.44
C ASN A 24 -14.24 24.09 2.61
N PRO A 25 -14.40 24.96 3.62
CA PRO A 25 -13.49 26.10 3.85
C PRO A 25 -12.00 25.76 3.88
N ALA A 26 -11.62 24.55 4.33
CA ALA A 26 -10.23 24.10 4.35
C ALA A 26 -9.60 23.99 2.95
N MET A 27 -10.40 23.90 1.89
CA MET A 27 -9.94 23.92 0.49
C MET A 27 -9.64 25.34 -0.03
N SER A 28 -9.84 26.40 0.76
CA SER A 28 -9.54 27.79 0.34
C SER A 28 -8.15 27.98 -0.28
N PRO A 29 -7.07 27.37 0.24
CA PRO A 29 -5.73 27.56 -0.33
C PRO A 29 -5.58 26.97 -1.74
N TYR A 30 -6.43 26.04 -2.16
CA TYR A 30 -6.34 25.35 -3.45
C TYR A 30 -7.31 25.90 -4.50
N ILE A 31 -8.19 26.82 -4.12
CA ILE A 31 -9.17 27.44 -5.02
C ILE A 31 -8.57 28.73 -5.59
N PHE A 32 -8.65 28.87 -6.90
CA PHE A 32 -8.20 30.06 -7.63
C PHE A 32 -9.27 31.16 -7.61
N MET A 33 -10.49 30.84 -8.04
CA MET A 33 -11.61 31.79 -8.12
C MET A 33 -12.96 31.08 -8.14
N GLU A 34 -14.04 31.85 -8.11
CA GLU A 34 -15.40 31.38 -8.34
C GLU A 34 -15.92 31.95 -9.67
N ARG A 35 -16.53 31.10 -10.51
CA ARG A 35 -17.19 31.53 -11.76
C ARG A 35 -18.54 30.84 -11.89
N ASN A 36 -19.60 31.62 -12.10
CA ASN A 36 -20.97 31.10 -12.26
C ASN A 36 -21.41 30.16 -11.11
N GLY A 37 -20.96 30.44 -9.87
CA GLY A 37 -21.29 29.62 -8.69
C GLY A 37 -20.51 28.32 -8.54
N ILE A 38 -19.53 28.06 -9.41
CA ILE A 38 -18.62 26.90 -9.37
C ILE A 38 -17.23 27.39 -8.94
N HIS A 39 -16.59 26.66 -8.03
CA HIS A 39 -15.21 26.93 -7.67
C HIS A 39 -14.25 26.40 -8.75
N ILE A 40 -13.25 27.20 -9.09
CA ILE A 40 -12.17 26.83 -10.00
C ILE A 40 -10.94 26.53 -9.16
N ILE A 41 -10.41 25.31 -9.33
CA ILE A 41 -9.20 24.83 -8.67
C ILE A 41 -7.97 25.41 -9.37
N ASP A 42 -6.96 25.77 -8.59
CA ASP A 42 -5.67 26.27 -9.08
C ASP A 42 -4.80 25.12 -9.63
N LEU A 43 -4.74 25.00 -10.96
CA LEU A 43 -3.99 23.93 -11.63
C LEU A 43 -2.48 24.01 -11.41
N TYR A 44 -1.91 25.19 -11.13
CA TYR A 44 -0.47 25.27 -10.81
C TYR A 44 -0.17 24.55 -9.49
N LYS A 45 -1.08 24.67 -8.51
CA LYS A 45 -1.00 23.90 -7.26
C LYS A 45 -1.24 22.42 -7.52
N THR A 46 -2.16 22.06 -8.41
CA THR A 46 -2.37 20.67 -8.83
C THR A 46 -1.09 20.05 -9.37
N ILE A 47 -0.40 20.72 -10.29
CA ILE A 47 0.86 20.22 -10.88
C ILE A 47 1.91 20.05 -9.79
N ALA A 48 2.19 21.09 -9.01
CA ALA A 48 3.20 21.04 -7.95
C ALA A 48 2.93 19.92 -6.92
N LYS A 49 1.67 19.76 -6.50
CA LYS A 49 1.28 18.72 -5.56
C LYS A 49 1.28 17.32 -6.15
N THR A 50 0.98 17.19 -7.44
CA THR A 50 1.06 15.90 -8.14
C THR A 50 2.52 15.47 -8.28
N GLU A 51 3.44 16.38 -8.57
CA GLU A 51 4.88 16.11 -8.60
C GLU A 51 5.41 15.69 -7.22
N GLU A 52 4.99 16.36 -6.14
CA GLU A 52 5.33 15.99 -4.76
C GLU A 52 4.84 14.57 -4.42
N ALA A 53 3.58 14.27 -4.75
CA ALA A 53 2.98 12.95 -4.55
C ALA A 53 3.69 11.87 -5.39
N ALA A 54 4.01 12.16 -6.65
CA ALA A 54 4.72 11.23 -7.55
C ALA A 54 6.11 10.87 -7.01
N ALA A 55 6.85 11.86 -6.51
CA ALA A 55 8.18 11.64 -5.93
C ALA A 55 8.09 10.71 -4.71
N ALA A 56 7.14 10.94 -3.80
CA ALA A 56 6.95 10.09 -2.63
C ALA A 56 6.49 8.67 -3.00
N LEU A 57 5.55 8.52 -3.93
CA LEU A 57 5.08 7.21 -4.41
C LEU A 57 6.18 6.42 -5.13
N LYS A 58 7.04 7.10 -5.91
CA LYS A 58 8.22 6.50 -6.53
C LYS A 58 9.16 5.89 -5.48
N GLN A 59 9.43 6.60 -4.38
CA GLN A 59 10.27 6.09 -3.29
C GLN A 59 9.65 4.88 -2.58
N ILE A 60 8.33 4.90 -2.35
CA ILE A 60 7.60 3.78 -1.74
C ILE A 60 7.68 2.54 -2.65
N ALA A 61 7.49 2.73 -3.96
CA ALA A 61 7.59 1.68 -4.95
C ALA A 61 9.00 1.09 -5.06
N LYS A 62 10.03 1.96 -5.02
CA LYS A 62 11.44 1.58 -5.00
C LYS A 62 11.81 0.75 -3.77
N ALA A 63 11.29 1.10 -2.60
CA ALA A 63 11.42 0.27 -1.39
C ALA A 63 10.71 -1.09 -1.51
N GLY A 64 9.89 -1.28 -2.55
CA GLY A 64 9.21 -2.54 -2.81
C GLY A 64 7.92 -2.74 -2.05
N LYS A 65 7.39 -1.66 -1.49
CA LYS A 65 6.17 -1.67 -0.71
C LYS A 65 4.97 -1.57 -1.65
N LYS A 66 3.83 -2.09 -1.20
CA LYS A 66 2.59 -2.08 -1.98
C LYS A 66 1.78 -0.81 -1.66
N ILE A 67 1.26 -0.19 -2.70
CA ILE A 67 0.39 0.98 -2.67
C ILE A 67 -1.02 0.49 -3.01
N LEU A 68 -2.01 0.80 -2.18
CA LEU A 68 -3.40 0.39 -2.40
C LEU A 68 -4.20 1.55 -3.02
N PHE A 69 -4.73 1.34 -4.22
CA PHE A 69 -5.61 2.31 -4.89
C PHE A 69 -7.08 2.10 -4.48
N VAL A 70 -7.83 3.15 -4.22
CA VAL A 70 -9.22 3.07 -3.77
C VAL A 70 -10.08 4.10 -4.48
N ALA A 71 -11.17 3.64 -5.11
CA ALA A 71 -12.24 4.51 -5.58
C ALA A 71 -13.53 3.76 -5.89
N THR A 72 -14.64 4.14 -5.25
CA THR A 72 -15.97 3.58 -5.58
C THR A 72 -16.74 4.42 -6.62
N LYS A 73 -16.20 5.56 -7.03
CA LYS A 73 -16.84 6.51 -7.96
C LYS A 73 -16.91 5.92 -9.36
N LYS A 74 -18.09 5.97 -10.01
CA LYS A 74 -18.36 5.27 -11.28
C LYS A 74 -17.38 5.67 -12.39
N GLN A 75 -17.00 6.94 -12.41
CA GLN A 75 -16.08 7.53 -13.38
C GLN A 75 -14.62 7.06 -13.16
N ALA A 76 -14.24 6.78 -11.91
CA ALA A 76 -12.88 6.40 -11.54
C ALA A 76 -12.64 4.88 -11.56
N LYS A 77 -13.70 4.06 -11.45
CA LYS A 77 -13.57 2.58 -11.44
C LYS A 77 -12.77 2.00 -12.60
N PRO A 78 -13.14 2.26 -13.88
CA PRO A 78 -12.41 1.64 -15.00
C PRO A 78 -10.97 2.14 -15.09
N VAL A 79 -10.76 3.42 -14.78
CA VAL A 79 -9.43 4.05 -14.82
C VAL A 79 -8.50 3.42 -13.80
N ILE A 80 -8.93 3.27 -12.54
CA ILE A 80 -8.10 2.67 -11.49
C ILE A 80 -7.82 1.20 -11.78
N GLU A 81 -8.82 0.46 -12.25
CA GLU A 81 -8.63 -0.94 -12.62
C GLU A 81 -7.55 -1.12 -13.69
N GLU A 82 -7.66 -0.38 -14.79
CA GLU A 82 -6.68 -0.44 -15.89
C GLU A 82 -5.27 -0.04 -15.44
N LYS A 83 -5.16 1.12 -14.76
CA LYS A 83 -3.85 1.66 -14.36
C LYS A 83 -3.19 0.80 -13.28
N ALA A 84 -3.92 0.40 -12.24
CA ALA A 84 -3.36 -0.40 -11.14
C ALA A 84 -2.96 -1.81 -11.61
N GLN A 85 -3.73 -2.42 -12.51
CA GLN A 85 -3.36 -3.69 -13.14
C GLN A 85 -2.08 -3.57 -13.96
N SER A 86 -1.90 -2.47 -14.71
CA SER A 86 -0.70 -2.25 -15.54
C SER A 86 0.61 -2.24 -14.73
N ILE A 87 0.56 -1.81 -13.46
CA ILE A 87 1.70 -1.75 -12.53
C ILE A 87 1.69 -2.87 -11.46
N ASN A 88 0.75 -3.80 -11.55
CA ASN A 88 0.58 -4.91 -10.59
C ASN A 88 0.50 -4.45 -9.12
N MET A 89 -0.30 -3.40 -8.89
CA MET A 89 -0.61 -2.87 -7.56
C MET A 89 -2.06 -3.21 -7.16
N PRO A 90 -2.31 -3.45 -5.86
CA PRO A 90 -3.65 -3.76 -5.37
C PRO A 90 -4.59 -2.55 -5.49
N TYR A 91 -5.87 -2.80 -5.76
CA TYR A 91 -6.88 -1.75 -5.92
C TYR A 91 -8.26 -2.14 -5.38
N VAL A 92 -9.09 -1.21 -4.96
CA VAL A 92 -10.48 -1.46 -4.53
C VAL A 92 -11.40 -0.49 -5.26
N ILE A 93 -12.17 -1.01 -6.22
CA ILE A 93 -13.10 -0.23 -7.05
C ILE A 93 -14.57 -0.43 -6.68
N GLU A 94 -14.86 -1.49 -5.95
CA GLU A 94 -16.19 -1.73 -5.38
C GLU A 94 -16.26 -1.19 -3.96
N ARG A 95 -17.28 -1.57 -3.22
CA ARG A 95 -17.51 -1.07 -1.87
C ARG A 95 -16.33 -1.37 -0.93
N TRP A 96 -15.81 -0.34 -0.28
CA TRP A 96 -14.90 -0.47 0.86
C TRP A 96 -15.61 -1.16 2.05
N PRO A 97 -15.19 -2.37 2.46
CA PRO A 97 -15.70 -2.99 3.68
C PRO A 97 -15.05 -2.31 4.89
N GLY A 98 -15.86 -1.82 5.83
CA GLY A 98 -15.32 -1.26 7.08
C GLY A 98 -14.52 -2.31 7.84
N GLY A 99 -13.37 -1.91 8.38
CA GLY A 99 -12.41 -2.81 8.99
C GLY A 99 -11.40 -3.41 8.01
N MET A 100 -11.31 -2.89 6.78
CA MET A 100 -10.44 -3.48 5.77
C MET A 100 -8.96 -3.44 6.15
N LEU A 101 -8.51 -2.30 6.68
CA LEU A 101 -7.14 -2.11 7.15
C LEU A 101 -7.05 -2.39 8.65
N THR A 102 -8.01 -1.88 9.42
CA THR A 102 -7.99 -1.97 10.90
C THR A 102 -8.27 -3.39 11.42
N ASN A 103 -9.01 -4.20 10.68
CA ASN A 103 -9.27 -5.62 10.98
C ASN A 103 -8.79 -6.52 9.82
N PHE A 104 -7.57 -6.25 9.33
CA PHE A 104 -6.94 -7.00 8.25
C PHE A 104 -6.88 -8.54 8.45
N PRO A 105 -6.69 -9.09 9.67
CA PRO A 105 -6.74 -10.53 9.88
C PRO A 105 -8.08 -11.16 9.46
N THR A 106 -9.20 -10.46 9.64
CA THR A 106 -10.52 -10.94 9.24
C THR A 106 -10.72 -10.87 7.72
N ILE A 107 -10.25 -9.79 7.08
CA ILE A 107 -10.25 -9.69 5.62
C ILE A 107 -9.42 -10.80 4.99
N ARG A 108 -8.25 -11.11 5.56
CA ARG A 108 -7.41 -12.21 5.09
C ARG A 108 -8.11 -13.57 5.17
N LYS A 109 -8.98 -13.79 6.17
CA LYS A 109 -9.81 -15.00 6.24
C LYS A 109 -10.80 -15.06 5.07
N ALA A 110 -11.39 -13.93 4.67
CA ALA A 110 -12.27 -13.86 3.51
C ALA A 110 -11.52 -14.13 2.19
N VAL A 111 -10.33 -13.55 2.02
CA VAL A 111 -9.43 -13.83 0.88
C VAL A 111 -9.03 -15.31 0.85
N LYS A 112 -8.64 -15.89 1.99
CA LYS A 112 -8.32 -17.32 2.09
C LYS A 112 -9.51 -18.21 1.73
N LYS A 113 -10.74 -17.79 2.07
CA LYS A 113 -11.95 -18.51 1.67
C LYS A 113 -12.13 -18.53 0.16
N MET A 114 -11.82 -17.43 -0.53
CA MET A 114 -11.83 -17.36 -2.00
C MET A 114 -10.83 -18.37 -2.59
N SER A 115 -9.57 -18.35 -2.13
CA SER A 115 -8.55 -19.29 -2.59
C SER A 115 -8.88 -20.75 -2.26
N ASN A 116 -9.58 -21.03 -1.16
CA ASN A 116 -10.05 -22.38 -0.85
C ASN A 116 -11.14 -22.85 -1.82
N ILE A 117 -12.03 -21.95 -2.26
CA ILE A 117 -13.03 -22.28 -3.29
C ILE A 117 -12.31 -22.60 -4.61
N ASP A 118 -11.29 -21.83 -4.99
CA ASP A 118 -10.49 -22.11 -6.18
C ASP A 118 -9.80 -23.48 -6.12
N LYS A 119 -9.31 -23.87 -4.94
CA LYS A 119 -8.75 -25.21 -4.71
C LYS A 119 -9.79 -26.31 -4.85
N MET A 120 -10.96 -26.15 -4.22
CA MET A 120 -12.05 -27.13 -4.34
C MET A 120 -12.49 -27.36 -5.80
N ILE A 121 -12.47 -26.30 -6.62
CA ILE A 121 -12.76 -26.39 -8.05
C ILE A 121 -11.67 -27.18 -8.78
N LYS A 122 -10.39 -26.95 -8.45
CA LYS A 122 -9.25 -27.67 -9.06
C LYS A 122 -9.17 -29.14 -8.62
N ASP A 123 -9.48 -29.42 -7.37
CA ASP A 123 -9.35 -30.75 -6.76
C ASP A 123 -10.56 -31.66 -7.05
N GLY A 124 -11.57 -31.17 -7.79
CA GLY A 124 -12.78 -31.94 -8.16
C GLY A 124 -13.79 -32.16 -7.03
N THR A 125 -13.49 -31.76 -5.79
CA THR A 125 -14.43 -31.80 -4.65
C THR A 125 -15.62 -30.88 -4.86
N PHE A 126 -15.50 -29.85 -5.68
CA PHE A 126 -16.63 -29.02 -6.09
C PHE A 126 -17.71 -29.85 -6.79
N ASP A 127 -17.35 -30.92 -7.50
CA ASP A 127 -18.30 -31.65 -8.35
C ASP A 127 -19.21 -32.62 -7.62
N THR A 128 -18.82 -33.05 -6.43
CA THR A 128 -19.61 -33.92 -5.55
C THR A 128 -20.76 -33.19 -4.85
N LEU A 129 -20.77 -31.86 -4.89
CA LEU A 129 -21.76 -31.03 -4.23
C LEU A 129 -23.10 -31.01 -4.98
N SER A 130 -24.18 -30.76 -4.23
CA SER A 130 -25.51 -30.60 -4.84
C SER A 130 -25.56 -29.35 -5.74
N LYS A 131 -26.46 -29.35 -6.74
CA LYS A 131 -26.65 -28.20 -7.65
C LYS A 131 -26.91 -26.88 -6.90
N ARG A 132 -27.63 -26.95 -5.77
CA ARG A 132 -27.93 -25.80 -4.91
C ARG A 132 -26.66 -25.25 -4.24
N GLU A 133 -25.83 -26.14 -3.69
CA GLU A 133 -24.57 -25.75 -3.05
C GLU A 133 -23.56 -25.21 -4.05
N LYS A 134 -23.42 -25.86 -5.22
CA LYS A 134 -22.60 -25.35 -6.34
C LYS A 134 -22.99 -23.92 -6.68
N LEU A 135 -24.29 -23.64 -6.84
CA LEU A 135 -24.77 -22.28 -7.14
C LEU A 135 -24.42 -21.28 -6.03
N GLN A 136 -24.57 -21.65 -4.76
CA GLN A 136 -24.24 -20.77 -3.63
C GLN A 136 -22.74 -20.45 -3.56
N ILE A 137 -21.89 -21.47 -3.74
CA ILE A 137 -20.44 -21.31 -3.73
C ILE A 137 -19.98 -20.47 -4.93
N THR A 138 -20.52 -20.71 -6.12
CA THR A 138 -20.19 -19.89 -7.31
C THR A 138 -20.58 -18.43 -7.11
N ARG A 139 -21.77 -18.15 -6.56
CA ARG A 139 -22.18 -16.77 -6.22
C ARG A 139 -21.28 -16.14 -5.16
N GLN A 140 -20.88 -16.92 -4.15
CA GLN A 140 -19.96 -16.45 -3.12
C GLN A 140 -18.57 -16.14 -3.70
N ARG A 141 -18.04 -16.99 -4.56
CA ARG A 141 -16.76 -16.77 -5.26
C ARG A 141 -16.80 -15.52 -6.11
N ALA A 142 -17.82 -15.38 -6.97
CA ALA A 142 -17.97 -14.20 -7.83
C ALA A 142 -18.08 -12.89 -7.03
N LYS A 143 -18.76 -12.93 -5.87
CA LYS A 143 -18.84 -11.78 -4.97
C LYS A 143 -17.49 -11.46 -4.32
N LEU A 144 -16.75 -12.47 -3.86
CA LEU A 144 -15.43 -12.29 -3.24
C LEU A 144 -14.42 -11.77 -4.27
N GLU A 145 -14.39 -12.34 -5.47
CA GLU A 145 -13.51 -11.93 -6.56
C GLU A 145 -13.72 -10.45 -6.91
N LYS A 146 -14.98 -10.07 -7.12
CA LYS A 146 -15.36 -8.70 -7.43
C LYS A 146 -14.97 -7.68 -6.35
N MET A 147 -14.93 -8.09 -5.07
CA MET A 147 -14.64 -7.18 -3.95
C MET A 147 -13.17 -7.18 -3.52
N LEU A 148 -12.51 -8.34 -3.58
CA LEU A 148 -11.21 -8.60 -2.94
C LEU A 148 -10.21 -9.32 -3.85
N GLY A 149 -10.52 -9.54 -5.14
CA GLY A 149 -9.65 -10.25 -6.08
C GLY A 149 -8.25 -9.63 -6.19
N SER A 150 -8.21 -8.31 -6.35
CA SER A 150 -6.99 -7.50 -6.43
C SER A 150 -6.10 -7.51 -5.18
N ILE A 151 -6.65 -7.83 -4.01
CA ILE A 151 -5.90 -7.90 -2.74
C ILE A 151 -5.56 -9.34 -2.35
N GLN A 152 -5.79 -10.30 -3.25
CA GLN A 152 -5.51 -11.71 -2.99
C GLN A 152 -4.04 -11.95 -2.61
N ASP A 153 -3.12 -11.25 -3.27
CA ASP A 153 -1.69 -11.37 -3.04
C ASP A 153 -1.19 -10.51 -1.87
N LEU A 154 -2.08 -9.77 -1.21
CA LEU A 154 -1.73 -8.89 -0.12
C LEU A 154 -1.50 -9.68 1.18
N THR A 155 -0.24 -9.91 1.52
CA THR A 155 0.15 -10.63 2.75
C THR A 155 0.28 -9.73 3.97
N ARG A 156 0.60 -8.45 3.78
CA ARG A 156 0.81 -7.42 4.81
C ARG A 156 -0.03 -6.20 4.49
N LEU A 157 -0.19 -5.30 5.45
CA LEU A 157 -0.85 -4.02 5.22
C LEU A 157 -0.13 -3.23 4.10
N PRO A 158 -0.87 -2.46 3.27
CA PRO A 158 -0.25 -1.57 2.31
C PRO A 158 0.54 -0.48 3.06
N SER A 159 1.59 0.04 2.43
CA SER A 159 2.40 1.10 3.03
C SER A 159 1.99 2.50 2.61
N ALA A 160 1.07 2.61 1.67
CA ALA A 160 0.43 3.86 1.29
C ALA A 160 -0.96 3.57 0.71
N LEU A 161 -1.85 4.53 0.88
CA LEU A 161 -3.20 4.52 0.33
C LEU A 161 -3.32 5.64 -0.70
N PHE A 162 -3.80 5.33 -1.90
CA PHE A 162 -4.18 6.33 -2.89
C PHE A 162 -5.70 6.34 -3.06
N VAL A 163 -6.34 7.49 -2.86
CA VAL A 163 -7.80 7.63 -2.82
C VAL A 163 -8.29 8.62 -3.88
N VAL A 164 -9.34 8.26 -4.62
CA VAL A 164 -10.08 9.20 -5.48
C VAL A 164 -11.44 9.46 -4.84
N ASP A 165 -11.76 10.74 -4.61
CA ASP A 165 -12.94 11.21 -3.87
C ASP A 165 -12.88 10.85 -2.37
N VAL A 166 -12.24 11.74 -1.59
CA VAL A 166 -12.05 11.58 -0.14
C VAL A 166 -13.37 11.61 0.61
N MET A 167 -14.33 12.43 0.17
CA MET A 167 -15.64 12.51 0.80
C MET A 167 -16.37 11.17 0.72
N LYS A 168 -16.25 10.47 -0.41
CA LYS A 168 -16.86 9.16 -0.61
C LYS A 168 -16.11 8.02 0.07
N GLU A 169 -14.77 8.07 0.08
CA GLU A 169 -13.91 7.05 0.68
C GLU A 169 -13.43 7.39 2.10
N GLN A 170 -14.17 8.23 2.83
CA GLN A 170 -13.80 8.68 4.18
C GLN A 170 -13.49 7.54 5.17
N ILE A 171 -14.10 6.35 4.98
CA ILE A 171 -13.84 5.19 5.85
C ILE A 171 -12.42 4.67 5.62
N ALA A 172 -11.99 4.58 4.35
CA ALA A 172 -10.64 4.15 4.00
C ALA A 172 -9.59 5.11 4.56
N VAL A 173 -9.82 6.42 4.42
CA VAL A 173 -8.95 7.48 4.94
C VAL A 173 -8.85 7.41 6.47
N LYS A 174 -9.99 7.32 7.18
CA LYS A 174 -10.02 7.20 8.65
C LYS A 174 -9.29 5.96 9.15
N GLU A 175 -9.44 4.83 8.46
CA GLU A 175 -8.73 3.60 8.81
C GLU A 175 -7.22 3.71 8.56
N ALA A 176 -6.80 4.34 7.46
CA ALA A 176 -5.40 4.59 7.16
C ALA A 176 -4.74 5.51 8.19
N ASN A 177 -5.39 6.64 8.51
CA ASN A 177 -4.91 7.62 9.50
C ASN A 177 -4.76 6.98 10.88
N LYS A 178 -5.72 6.13 11.28
CA LYS A 178 -5.65 5.40 12.55
C LYS A 178 -4.45 4.45 12.64
N LEU A 179 -3.99 3.93 11.51
CA LEU A 179 -2.85 3.00 11.42
C LEU A 179 -1.53 3.70 11.08
N GLY A 180 -1.53 5.02 10.86
CA GLY A 180 -0.37 5.77 10.41
C GLY A 180 0.09 5.39 8.99
N ILE A 181 -0.83 4.94 8.14
CA ILE A 181 -0.54 4.69 6.72
C ILE A 181 -0.69 6.02 5.98
N PRO A 182 0.35 6.49 5.27
CA PRO A 182 0.27 7.76 4.54
C PRO A 182 -0.80 7.71 3.44
N VAL A 183 -1.59 8.77 3.36
CA VAL A 183 -2.71 8.92 2.44
C VAL A 183 -2.39 9.94 1.36
N PHE A 184 -2.55 9.50 0.12
CA PHE A 184 -2.48 10.29 -1.09
C PHE A 184 -3.89 10.37 -1.65
N GLY A 185 -4.31 11.53 -2.15
CA GLY A 185 -5.64 11.57 -2.75
C GLY A 185 -5.94 12.75 -3.65
N ILE A 186 -6.85 12.50 -4.59
CA ILE A 186 -7.48 13.56 -5.39
C ILE A 186 -8.58 14.19 -4.54
N VAL A 187 -8.45 15.49 -4.33
CA VAL A 187 -9.31 16.27 -3.42
C VAL A 187 -10.02 17.35 -4.21
N ASP A 188 -11.33 17.22 -4.32
CA ASP A 188 -12.19 18.29 -4.82
C ASP A 188 -12.55 19.24 -3.65
N THR A 189 -13.01 20.43 -4.01
CA THR A 189 -13.49 21.53 -3.18
C THR A 189 -14.47 21.16 -2.06
N ASN A 190 -15.24 20.08 -2.15
CA ASN A 190 -16.15 19.64 -1.09
C ASN A 190 -15.47 18.76 -0.01
N SER A 191 -14.25 18.29 -0.27
CA SER A 191 -13.53 17.37 0.61
C SER A 191 -12.63 18.12 1.60
N ASP A 192 -12.31 17.49 2.72
CA ASP A 192 -11.36 18.03 3.71
C ASP A 192 -9.92 17.60 3.35
N PRO A 193 -9.00 18.54 3.07
CA PRO A 193 -7.61 18.22 2.76
C PRO A 193 -6.78 17.85 3.99
N ASN A 194 -7.24 18.12 5.23
CA ASN A 194 -6.43 17.96 6.43
C ASN A 194 -6.16 16.49 6.81
N ASP A 195 -7.05 15.58 6.41
CA ASP A 195 -6.93 14.14 6.66
C ASP A 195 -6.00 13.42 5.67
N ILE A 196 -5.30 14.16 4.81
CA ILE A 196 -4.53 13.63 3.68
C ILE A 196 -3.13 14.22 3.71
N ASP A 197 -2.12 13.35 3.69
CA ASP A 197 -0.72 13.77 3.74
C ASP A 197 -0.28 14.41 2.42
N PHE A 198 -0.71 13.83 1.29
CA PHE A 198 -0.38 14.29 -0.06
C PHE A 198 -1.66 14.63 -0.83
N VAL A 199 -2.06 15.90 -0.72
CA VAL A 199 -3.27 16.46 -1.34
C VAL A 199 -3.02 16.80 -2.80
N ILE A 200 -3.75 16.19 -3.72
CA ILE A 200 -3.78 16.56 -5.14
C ILE A 200 -5.09 17.28 -5.43
N PRO A 201 -5.11 18.63 -5.49
CA PRO A 201 -6.34 19.38 -5.70
C PRO A 201 -6.78 19.21 -7.15
N ALA A 202 -7.90 18.54 -7.42
CA ALA A 202 -8.41 18.33 -8.78
C ALA A 202 -9.85 17.81 -8.77
N ASN A 203 -10.50 17.96 -9.92
CA ASN A 203 -11.83 17.40 -10.19
C ASN A 203 -11.80 15.86 -10.16
N ASP A 204 -12.59 15.26 -9.27
CA ASP A 204 -12.75 13.81 -9.15
C ASP A 204 -13.97 13.25 -9.94
N ASP A 205 -14.83 14.12 -10.49
CA ASP A 205 -15.95 13.76 -11.36
C ASP A 205 -15.54 13.57 -12.83
N ALA A 206 -14.46 14.23 -13.26
CA ALA A 206 -13.95 14.13 -14.62
C ALA A 206 -13.05 12.90 -14.80
N ALA A 207 -13.56 11.88 -15.50
CA ALA A 207 -12.79 10.65 -15.76
C ALA A 207 -11.45 10.91 -16.47
N LYS A 208 -11.40 11.88 -17.41
CA LYS A 208 -10.18 12.27 -18.12
C LYS A 208 -9.15 12.90 -17.18
N ALA A 209 -9.58 13.74 -16.24
CA ALA A 209 -8.69 14.36 -15.26
C ALA A 209 -8.08 13.30 -14.32
N VAL A 210 -8.93 12.40 -13.82
CA VAL A 210 -8.50 11.27 -12.98
C VAL A 210 -7.52 10.37 -13.73
N ASP A 211 -7.80 10.03 -15.00
CA ASP A 211 -6.91 9.22 -15.84
C ASP A 211 -5.56 9.87 -16.09
N MET A 212 -5.53 11.17 -16.39
CA MET A 212 -4.29 11.91 -16.63
C MET A 212 -3.42 11.97 -15.38
N ILE A 213 -4.00 12.30 -14.22
CA ILE A 213 -3.28 12.35 -12.94
C ILE A 213 -2.77 10.95 -12.57
N LEU A 214 -3.64 9.94 -12.62
CA LEU A 214 -3.26 8.56 -12.30
C LEU A 214 -2.21 8.01 -13.27
N GLY A 215 -2.29 8.34 -14.55
CA GLY A 215 -1.31 7.95 -15.56
C GLY A 215 0.08 8.43 -15.18
N TYR A 216 0.22 9.72 -14.87
CA TYR A 216 1.48 10.30 -14.42
C TYR A 216 2.02 9.65 -13.13
N LEU A 217 1.15 9.42 -12.13
CA LEU A 217 1.54 8.76 -10.88
C LEU A 217 1.96 7.30 -11.10
N CYS A 218 1.26 6.57 -11.97
CA CYS A 218 1.57 5.18 -12.29
C CYS A 218 2.89 5.06 -13.06
N GLU A 219 3.21 6.00 -13.94
CA GLU A 219 4.52 6.08 -14.58
C GLU A 219 5.63 6.27 -13.54
N ALA A 220 5.46 7.19 -12.58
CA ALA A 220 6.43 7.39 -11.51
C ALA A 220 6.62 6.14 -10.62
N ILE A 221 5.52 5.43 -10.30
CA ILE A 221 5.57 4.16 -9.57
C ILE A 221 6.29 3.09 -10.39
N LYS A 222 6.01 2.99 -11.69
CA LYS A 222 6.65 2.03 -12.59
C LYS A 222 8.15 2.28 -12.69
N GLU A 223 8.57 3.53 -12.85
CA GLU A 223 9.98 3.91 -12.80
C GLU A 223 10.64 3.46 -11.48
N GLY A 224 9.98 3.70 -10.34
CA GLY A 224 10.49 3.25 -9.04
C GLY A 224 10.60 1.72 -8.92
N LEU A 225 9.66 0.97 -9.49
CA LEU A 225 9.73 -0.50 -9.55
C LEU A 225 10.86 -0.99 -10.44
N ASP A 226 11.10 -0.33 -11.58
CA ASP A 226 12.14 -0.71 -12.53
C ASP A 226 13.54 -0.38 -11.98
N GLU A 227 13.72 0.77 -11.32
CA GLU A 227 14.94 1.09 -10.57
C GLU A 227 15.27 0.02 -9.54
N ARG A 228 14.26 -0.43 -8.79
CA ARG A 228 14.44 -1.52 -7.81
C ARG A 228 14.87 -2.84 -8.46
N LYS A 229 14.35 -3.17 -9.65
CA LYS A 229 14.73 -4.40 -10.35
C LYS A 229 16.20 -4.35 -10.77
N ILE A 230 16.65 -3.20 -11.24
CA ILE A 230 18.05 -2.96 -11.61
C ILE A 230 18.95 -3.08 -10.37
N GLU A 231 18.63 -2.38 -9.28
CA GLU A 231 19.40 -2.44 -8.03
C GLU A 231 19.50 -3.88 -7.46
N LYS A 232 18.44 -4.68 -7.61
CA LYS A 232 18.47 -6.10 -7.21
C LYS A 232 19.31 -6.96 -8.14
N ALA A 233 19.27 -6.70 -9.44
CA ALA A 233 20.08 -7.44 -10.41
C ALA A 233 21.58 -7.15 -10.19
N ASP A 234 21.92 -5.89 -9.92
CA ASP A 234 23.29 -5.46 -9.64
C ASP A 234 23.80 -6.02 -8.30
N ALA A 235 22.95 -6.05 -7.27
CA ALA A 235 23.30 -6.66 -5.98
C ALA A 235 23.55 -8.17 -6.11
N ASN A 236 22.71 -8.88 -6.84
CA ASN A 236 22.90 -10.31 -7.07
C ASN A 236 24.16 -10.58 -7.92
N ALA A 237 24.44 -9.76 -8.94
CA ALA A 237 25.64 -9.89 -9.76
C ALA A 237 26.94 -9.59 -8.98
N ALA A 238 26.88 -8.69 -8.00
CA ALA A 238 28.00 -8.42 -7.09
C ALA A 238 28.22 -9.58 -6.10
N GLU A 239 27.14 -10.18 -5.58
CA GLU A 239 27.21 -11.39 -4.73
C GLU A 239 27.79 -12.58 -5.51
N ASP A 240 27.38 -12.78 -6.77
CA ASP A 240 27.91 -13.84 -7.65
C ASP A 240 29.41 -13.63 -7.98
N GLN A 241 29.87 -12.38 -8.14
CA GLN A 241 31.28 -12.06 -8.35
C GLN A 241 32.14 -12.21 -7.07
N GLU A 242 31.58 -11.98 -5.89
CA GLU A 242 32.25 -12.26 -4.61
C GLU A 242 32.35 -13.78 -4.36
N GLU A 243 31.38 -14.58 -4.79
CA GLU A 243 31.47 -16.05 -4.74
C GLU A 243 32.47 -16.63 -5.76
N GLU A 244 32.55 -16.09 -6.99
CA GLU A 244 33.57 -16.52 -7.98
C GLU A 244 35.00 -16.03 -7.67
N GLY A 245 35.14 -14.94 -6.90
CA GLY A 245 36.43 -14.42 -6.40
C GLY A 245 36.98 -15.16 -5.16
N ALA A 246 36.16 -15.99 -4.51
CA ALA A 246 36.56 -16.79 -3.35
C ALA A 246 37.31 -18.07 -3.79
N VAL A 247 38.61 -17.92 -4.10
CA VAL A 247 39.55 -19.04 -4.27
C VAL A 247 39.37 -20.05 -3.11
N PRO A 248 39.23 -21.38 -3.37
CA PRO A 248 38.94 -22.35 -2.33
C PRO A 248 40.08 -22.35 -1.33
N ARG A 249 39.80 -21.86 -0.11
CA ARG A 249 40.75 -21.86 1.00
C ARG A 249 41.05 -23.31 1.36
N ARG A 250 42.12 -23.84 0.77
CA ARG A 250 42.77 -25.12 1.06
C ARG A 250 42.61 -25.50 2.54
N GLU A 251 42.09 -26.69 2.75
CA GLU A 251 42.00 -27.37 4.05
C GLU A 251 43.28 -27.17 4.88
N ARG A 252 43.20 -26.35 5.91
CA ARG A 252 44.10 -26.48 7.08
C ARG A 252 43.37 -27.27 8.15
N LYS A 253 43.49 -28.59 8.06
CA LYS A 253 43.28 -29.48 9.21
C LYS A 253 44.29 -29.11 10.31
N SER A 254 43.85 -28.37 11.32
CA SER A 254 44.49 -28.38 12.64
C SER A 254 43.59 -27.80 13.73
N LYS A 255 43.06 -28.71 14.57
CA LYS A 255 42.73 -28.52 15.99
C LYS A 255 41.73 -27.40 16.36
N VAL A 256 40.43 -27.65 16.13
CA VAL A 256 39.35 -27.02 16.91
C VAL A 256 38.36 -28.11 17.36
N ALA A 257 38.82 -29.03 18.21
CA ALA A 257 37.98 -30.03 18.88
C ALA A 257 38.11 -29.95 20.42
N LYS A 258 38.54 -28.79 20.96
CA LYS A 258 38.78 -28.62 22.40
C LYS A 258 38.26 -27.29 22.97
N ARG A 259 37.21 -26.72 22.37
CA ARG A 259 36.60 -25.46 22.86
C ARG A 259 35.12 -25.55 23.22
N GLU A 260 34.51 -26.73 23.10
CA GLU A 260 33.08 -26.92 23.41
C GLU A 260 32.82 -27.53 24.80
N ARG A 261 33.85 -28.02 25.50
CA ARG A 261 33.70 -28.55 26.87
C ARG A 261 33.93 -27.54 28.01
N VAL A 262 34.40 -26.34 27.73
CA VAL A 262 34.76 -25.36 28.80
C VAL A 262 33.67 -24.30 29.04
N LYS A 263 32.68 -24.14 28.15
CA LYS A 263 31.65 -23.09 28.31
C LYS A 263 30.43 -23.48 29.17
N LYS A 264 30.38 -24.72 29.69
CA LYS A 264 29.25 -25.18 30.51
C LYS A 264 29.52 -25.04 32.01
N GLU A 265 30.77 -25.22 32.45
CA GLU A 265 31.14 -25.11 33.88
C GLU A 265 31.23 -23.65 34.36
N ASP A 266 31.55 -22.69 33.50
CA ASP A 266 31.62 -21.28 33.88
C ASP A 266 30.24 -20.60 34.04
N LYS A 267 29.18 -21.13 33.42
CA LYS A 267 27.82 -20.56 33.56
C LYS A 267 27.16 -20.96 34.88
N ASP A 268 27.45 -22.14 35.39
CA ASP A 268 26.92 -22.63 36.66
C ASP A 268 27.67 -22.00 37.86
N ALA A 269 28.95 -21.66 37.70
CA ALA A 269 29.72 -20.91 38.71
C ALA A 269 29.29 -19.45 38.85
N ILE A 270 28.92 -18.79 37.74
CA ILE A 270 28.44 -17.40 37.77
C ILE A 270 27.07 -17.31 38.46
N ASN A 271 26.16 -18.25 38.20
CA ASN A 271 24.84 -18.26 38.85
C ASN A 271 24.91 -18.57 40.36
N ALA A 272 25.84 -19.41 40.82
CA ALA A 272 26.04 -19.67 42.24
C ALA A 272 26.63 -18.45 43.00
N SER A 273 27.49 -17.66 42.35
CA SER A 273 28.09 -16.47 42.97
C SER A 273 27.09 -15.33 43.20
N VAL A 274 26.12 -15.14 42.29
CA VAL A 274 25.08 -14.11 42.40
C VAL A 274 24.09 -14.42 43.52
N VAL A 275 23.75 -15.69 43.73
CA VAL A 275 22.87 -16.13 44.83
C VAL A 275 23.56 -15.96 46.19
N SER A 276 24.87 -16.20 46.29
CA SER A 276 25.61 -15.99 47.55
C SER A 276 25.78 -14.52 47.93
N LYS A 277 25.73 -13.61 46.95
CA LYS A 277 25.88 -12.17 47.17
C LYS A 277 24.59 -11.55 47.71
N TYR A 278 23.42 -12.01 47.26
CA TYR A 278 22.12 -11.56 47.77
C TYR A 278 21.71 -12.20 49.10
N ALA A 279 22.29 -13.36 49.46
CA ALA A 279 22.04 -14.00 50.76
C ALA A 279 22.86 -13.40 51.92
N LYS A 280 23.90 -12.59 51.65
CA LYS A 280 24.71 -11.92 52.69
C LYS A 280 24.25 -10.51 53.05
N ASP A 281 23.43 -9.88 52.21
CA ASP A 281 22.93 -8.52 52.43
C ASP A 281 21.55 -8.50 53.13
N ALA A 282 21.00 -9.67 53.52
CA ALA A 282 19.70 -9.79 54.19
C ALA A 282 19.78 -10.04 55.72
N ASP A 283 20.97 -10.23 56.28
CA ASP A 283 21.18 -10.57 57.71
C ASP A 283 21.91 -9.47 58.51
N VAL A 284 21.92 -8.21 58.04
CA VAL A 284 22.48 -7.07 58.80
C VAL A 284 21.58 -5.84 58.69
N GLU A 285 20.41 -5.87 59.33
CA GLU A 285 19.70 -4.70 59.84
C GLU A 285 18.91 -5.12 61.09
N GLU A 286 19.55 -4.96 62.26
CA GLU A 286 18.91 -4.78 63.57
C GLU A 286 19.21 -3.36 64.04
#